data_AF-A0A161RCT5-F1
#
_entry.id   AF-A0A161RCT5-F1
#
_cell.length_a   1.000
_cell.length_b   1.000
_cell.length_c   1.000
_cell.angle_alpha   90.00
_cell.angle_beta   90.00
_cell.angle_gamma   90.00
#
_symmetry.space_group_name_H-M   'P 1'
#
loop_
_entity.id
_entity.type
_entity.pdbx_description
1 polymer ?
#
loop_
_entity_poly.entity_id
_entity_poly.type
_entity_poly.pdbx_seq_one_letter_code
_entity_poly.pdbx_strand_id
1 'polypeptide(L)'
;MPSPTPAQAAEATLVLGLPVEVLALVVASFGLFASLGALVWQFTKHVLDGGRVKVYLNAGVWEPSFALRINRSGRFALRPDDDTAATFRDNFEVAQLVIENPGRTAVTVYSPGLAIGGAGAKDHSLTPRTFELPEGFGADRPSTANVVRLEPYDRVSFLFDYWSVVPGLLEKASSRGITVRGFVSVAGRTNRPQKSSWRKRWRIPQGAYTAIVGSPRIAPFTVLWRKLWRDTPEKDDIRDEERFRVTPGMTKYLLERAMRKFDAAPDRDTFMDVLEAEARKMGDEYAVIHTGVFEGYRSLERLSEHLGPWNWVLGKEPAVERLEAATPAEAQPGAAVEDAPPSTPPSRRAARAQRAD
;
A
#
# COMPACT_ATOMS: atom_id res chain seq x y z
N MET A 1 -49.94 -81.32 13.75
CA MET A 1 -49.51 -79.99 13.28
C MET A 1 -49.95 -78.96 14.30
N PRO A 2 -49.08 -78.54 15.23
CA PRO A 2 -49.38 -77.44 16.14
C PRO A 2 -49.13 -76.10 15.44
N SER A 3 -50.10 -75.18 15.53
CA SER A 3 -49.93 -73.79 15.13
C SER A 3 -48.94 -73.10 16.09
N PRO A 4 -47.94 -72.35 15.59
CA PRO A 4 -47.04 -71.62 16.48
C PRO A 4 -47.80 -70.50 17.19
N THR A 5 -47.77 -70.52 18.52
CA THR A 5 -48.29 -69.48 19.41
C THR A 5 -47.57 -68.14 19.16
N PRO A 6 -48.26 -66.98 19.19
CA PRO A 6 -47.68 -65.66 18.95
C PRO A 6 -46.70 -65.17 20.04
N ALA A 7 -46.37 -66.00 21.02
CA ALA A 7 -45.46 -65.67 22.13
C ALA A 7 -43.96 -65.82 21.80
N GLN A 8 -43.60 -66.29 20.60
CA GLN A 8 -42.20 -66.51 20.19
C GLN A 8 -41.65 -65.46 19.19
N ALA A 9 -42.42 -64.42 18.85
CA ALA A 9 -42.00 -63.43 17.85
C ALA A 9 -41.20 -62.23 18.41
N ALA A 10 -40.91 -62.19 19.70
CA ALA A 10 -40.19 -61.08 20.33
C ALA A 10 -39.18 -61.58 21.36
N GLU A 11 -38.34 -62.56 21.00
CA GLU A 11 -37.02 -62.60 21.63
C GLU A 11 -36.25 -61.38 21.13
N ALA A 12 -36.44 -60.25 21.81
CA ALA A 12 -35.57 -59.08 21.66
C ALA A 12 -34.15 -59.61 21.87
N THR A 13 -33.39 -59.73 20.79
CA THR A 13 -32.09 -60.38 20.81
C THR A 13 -31.18 -59.49 21.65
N LEU A 14 -30.90 -59.88 22.89
CA LEU A 14 -30.10 -59.08 23.80
C LEU A 14 -28.63 -59.31 23.47
N VAL A 15 -27.95 -58.27 23.00
CA VAL A 15 -26.50 -58.29 22.78
C VAL A 15 -25.88 -57.39 23.84
N LEU A 16 -25.03 -57.96 24.70
CA LEU A 16 -24.42 -57.27 25.86
C LEU A 16 -25.44 -56.68 26.87
N GLY A 17 -26.62 -57.28 26.98
CA GLY A 17 -27.67 -56.85 27.91
C GLY A 17 -28.50 -55.65 27.45
N LEU A 18 -28.35 -55.20 26.20
CA LEU A 18 -29.16 -54.16 25.57
C LEU A 18 -29.95 -54.73 24.38
N PRO A 19 -31.17 -54.22 24.09
CA PRO A 19 -31.90 -54.58 22.86
C PRO A 19 -31.08 -54.22 21.62
N VAL A 20 -31.09 -55.08 20.58
CA VAL A 20 -30.39 -54.82 19.30
C VAL A 20 -30.72 -53.43 18.74
N GLU A 21 -31.97 -53.00 18.87
CA GLU A 21 -32.43 -51.69 18.41
C GLU A 21 -31.66 -50.53 19.06
N VAL A 22 -31.37 -50.64 20.37
CA VAL A 22 -30.59 -49.65 21.12
C VAL A 22 -29.14 -49.65 20.63
N LEU A 23 -28.56 -50.83 20.43
CA LEU A 23 -27.20 -50.95 19.90
C LEU A 23 -27.09 -50.38 18.48
N ALA A 24 -28.07 -50.69 17.62
CA ALA A 24 -28.16 -50.17 16.26
C ALA A 24 -28.32 -48.65 16.26
N LEU A 25 -29.15 -48.08 17.14
CA LEU A 25 -29.31 -46.64 17.30
C LEU A 25 -28.01 -45.97 17.76
N VAL A 26 -27.30 -46.57 18.71
CA VAL A 26 -26.01 -46.07 19.19
C VAL A 26 -24.98 -46.07 18.06
N VAL A 27 -24.84 -47.18 17.33
CA VAL A 27 -23.92 -47.30 16.18
C VAL A 27 -24.29 -46.32 15.07
N ALA A 28 -25.58 -46.21 14.73
CA ALA A 28 -26.07 -45.26 13.73
C ALA A 28 -25.81 -43.81 14.15
N SER A 29 -25.99 -43.48 15.42
CA SER A 29 -25.70 -42.15 15.97
C SER A 29 -24.20 -41.83 15.87
N PHE A 30 -23.33 -42.76 16.26
CA PHE A 30 -21.88 -42.59 16.11
C PHE A 30 -21.48 -42.42 14.64
N GLY A 31 -22.07 -43.20 13.72
CA GLY A 31 -21.86 -43.06 12.28
C GLY A 31 -22.28 -41.67 11.79
N LEU A 32 -23.47 -41.20 12.18
CA LEU A 32 -23.96 -39.87 11.82
C LEU A 32 -23.05 -38.75 12.33
N PHE A 33 -22.63 -38.79 13.59
CA PHE A 33 -21.73 -37.78 14.16
C PHE A 33 -20.35 -37.80 13.50
N ALA A 34 -19.81 -38.98 13.18
CA ALA A 34 -18.56 -39.11 12.44
C ALA A 34 -18.68 -38.51 11.03
N SER A 35 -19.78 -38.77 10.32
CA SER A 35 -20.03 -38.19 9.00
C SER A 35 -20.22 -36.67 9.06
N LEU A 36 -20.94 -36.15 10.07
CA LEU A 36 -21.07 -34.70 10.27
C LEU A 36 -19.71 -34.05 10.58
N GLY A 37 -18.89 -34.67 11.43
CA GLY A 37 -17.54 -34.21 11.73
C GLY A 37 -16.65 -34.18 10.48
N ALA A 38 -16.71 -35.22 9.65
CA ALA A 38 -15.99 -35.29 8.39
C ALA A 38 -16.45 -34.20 7.39
N LEU A 39 -17.76 -33.95 7.30
CA LEU A 39 -18.31 -32.90 6.44
C LEU A 39 -17.87 -31.50 6.90
N VAL A 40 -17.96 -31.22 8.21
CA VAL A 40 -17.48 -29.96 8.80
C VAL A 40 -15.98 -29.79 8.55
N TRP A 41 -15.20 -30.86 8.68
CA TRP A 41 -13.78 -30.84 8.38
C TRP A 41 -13.49 -30.59 6.91
N GLN A 42 -14.20 -31.24 5.97
CA GLN A 42 -14.04 -31.00 4.53
C GLN A 42 -14.41 -29.57 4.15
N PHE A 43 -15.51 -29.04 4.68
CA PHE A 43 -15.91 -27.65 4.47
C PHE A 43 -14.86 -26.68 5.01
N THR A 44 -14.40 -26.91 6.25
CA THR A 44 -13.34 -26.11 6.89
C THR A 44 -12.05 -26.18 6.08
N LYS A 45 -11.63 -27.37 5.65
CA LYS A 45 -10.44 -27.57 4.81
C LYS A 45 -10.58 -26.84 3.48
N HIS A 46 -11.74 -26.90 2.83
CA HIS A 46 -11.95 -26.21 1.55
C HIS A 46 -11.88 -24.69 1.71
N VAL A 47 -12.47 -24.14 2.79
CA VAL A 47 -12.34 -22.72 3.13
C VAL A 47 -10.89 -22.37 3.49
N LEU A 48 -10.16 -23.27 4.16
CA LEU A 48 -8.79 -23.03 4.58
C LEU A 48 -7.78 -23.14 3.43
N ASP A 49 -7.97 -24.09 2.51
CA ASP A 49 -7.09 -24.39 1.38
C ASP A 49 -7.37 -23.47 0.17
N GLY A 50 -8.53 -22.83 0.10
CA GLY A 50 -8.88 -21.91 -0.97
C GLY A 50 -7.92 -20.72 -1.10
N GLY A 51 -7.93 -20.09 -2.28
CA GLY A 51 -7.12 -18.92 -2.57
C GLY A 51 -7.26 -17.81 -1.52
N ARG A 52 -6.14 -17.38 -0.94
CA ARG A 52 -6.09 -16.30 0.06
C ARG A 52 -5.29 -15.16 -0.53
N VAL A 53 -5.71 -13.94 -0.26
CA VAL A 53 -4.98 -12.76 -0.71
C VAL A 53 -4.78 -11.85 0.50
N LYS A 54 -3.53 -11.52 0.77
CA LYS A 54 -3.17 -10.48 1.73
C LYS A 54 -2.61 -9.30 0.98
N VAL A 55 -3.02 -8.11 1.39
CA VAL A 55 -2.63 -6.85 0.78
C VAL A 55 -1.92 -6.00 1.81
N TYR A 56 -0.74 -5.51 1.47
CA TYR A 56 0.05 -4.59 2.29
C TYR A 56 0.29 -3.31 1.50
N LEU A 57 0.21 -2.17 2.19
CA LEU A 57 0.50 -0.87 1.60
C LEU A 57 1.61 -0.23 2.43
N ASN A 58 2.77 -0.02 1.82
CA ASN A 58 3.98 0.45 2.46
C ASN A 58 4.45 1.76 1.81
N ALA A 59 4.85 2.73 2.63
CA ALA A 59 5.42 3.97 2.14
C ALA A 59 6.89 3.71 1.79
N GLY A 60 7.39 4.34 0.73
CA GLY A 60 8.76 4.15 0.32
C GLY A 60 9.33 5.38 -0.37
N VAL A 61 10.63 5.31 -0.56
CA VAL A 61 11.44 6.27 -1.31
C VAL A 61 12.14 5.49 -2.41
N TRP A 62 11.96 5.94 -3.65
CA TRP A 62 12.59 5.39 -4.82
C TRP A 62 13.46 6.44 -5.48
N GLU A 63 14.74 6.14 -5.61
CA GLU A 63 15.63 6.85 -6.52
C GLU A 63 15.88 5.96 -7.74
N PRO A 64 15.41 6.37 -8.93
CA PRO A 64 15.72 5.68 -10.18
C PRO A 64 17.21 5.41 -10.31
N SER A 65 17.56 4.17 -10.66
CA SER A 65 18.94 3.68 -10.82
C SER A 65 19.78 3.54 -9.56
N PHE A 66 19.30 3.91 -8.37
CA PHE A 66 20.08 3.83 -7.14
C PHE A 66 19.49 2.85 -6.12
N ALA A 67 18.34 3.17 -5.52
CA ALA A 67 17.77 2.34 -4.47
C ALA A 67 16.25 2.50 -4.32
N LEU A 68 15.62 1.43 -3.83
CA LEU A 68 14.25 1.43 -3.34
C LEU A 68 14.28 1.12 -1.85
N ARG A 69 13.84 2.07 -1.02
CA ARG A 69 13.76 1.89 0.43
C ARG A 69 12.31 1.95 0.89
N ILE A 70 11.86 0.93 1.61
CA ILE A 70 10.45 0.74 1.96
C ILE A 70 10.27 0.66 3.49
N ASN A 71 9.32 1.43 4.02
CA ASN A 71 8.81 1.24 5.38
C ASN A 71 7.74 0.12 5.42
N ARG A 72 8.16 -1.09 5.80
CA ARG A 72 7.30 -2.28 5.93
C ARG A 72 6.33 -2.26 7.12
N SER A 73 6.35 -1.22 7.96
CA SER A 73 5.37 -1.08 9.05
C SER A 73 3.93 -0.94 8.51
N GLY A 74 3.80 -0.43 7.29
CA GLY A 74 2.53 -0.09 6.64
C GLY A 74 1.97 1.27 7.07
N ARG A 75 2.77 2.10 7.74
CA ARG A 75 2.40 3.46 8.13
C ARG A 75 2.76 4.45 7.02
N PHE A 76 1.98 5.53 6.93
CA PHE A 76 2.26 6.71 6.11
C PHE A 76 3.23 7.64 6.84
N ALA A 77 4.44 7.16 7.07
CA ALA A 77 5.49 7.93 7.75
C ALA A 77 6.83 7.30 7.39
N LEU A 78 7.73 8.10 6.83
CA LEU A 78 9.12 7.72 6.58
C LEU A 78 9.96 8.50 7.60
N ARG A 79 10.64 7.79 8.50
CA ARG A 79 11.52 8.45 9.48
C ARG A 79 12.91 8.63 8.88
N PRO A 80 13.59 9.77 9.11
CA PRO A 80 14.96 9.99 8.64
C PRO A 80 15.97 8.96 9.14
N ASP A 81 15.81 8.51 10.39
CA ASP A 81 16.70 7.54 11.05
C ASP A 81 16.45 6.10 10.58
N ASP A 82 15.26 5.83 10.06
CA ASP A 82 15.08 4.66 9.22
C ASP A 82 15.90 5.01 7.97
N ASP A 83 16.97 4.26 7.70
CA ASP A 83 17.85 4.27 6.51
C ASP A 83 17.13 4.69 5.19
N THR A 84 15.82 4.58 5.12
CA THR A 84 14.87 5.06 4.12
C THR A 84 14.86 6.55 3.73
N ALA A 85 15.07 7.55 4.61
CA ALA A 85 14.64 8.94 4.29
C ALA A 85 15.73 10.03 4.24
N ALA A 86 16.85 9.89 4.97
CA ALA A 86 17.84 10.98 5.08
C ALA A 86 18.79 11.13 3.87
N THR A 87 18.91 10.11 3.02
CA THR A 87 20.10 9.99 2.14
C THR A 87 19.89 10.46 0.69
N PHE A 88 18.65 10.68 0.24
CA PHE A 88 18.40 10.99 -1.18
C PHE A 88 17.62 12.28 -1.34
N ARG A 89 18.30 13.35 -1.77
CA ARG A 89 17.67 14.62 -2.16
C ARG A 89 16.89 14.48 -3.49
N ASP A 90 17.25 13.46 -4.27
CA ASP A 90 16.67 13.10 -5.56
C ASP A 90 15.79 11.87 -5.44
N ASN A 91 14.56 12.04 -4.97
CA ASN A 91 13.71 10.87 -4.78
C ASN A 91 12.23 11.05 -5.13
N PHE A 92 11.62 9.93 -5.48
CA PHE A 92 10.19 9.75 -5.58
C PHE A 92 9.70 9.11 -4.29
N GLU A 93 8.80 9.78 -3.61
CA GLU A 93 7.99 9.13 -2.60
C GLU A 93 6.95 8.26 -3.30
N VAL A 94 6.94 6.99 -2.93
CA VAL A 94 6.20 5.95 -3.63
C VAL A 94 5.34 5.15 -2.66
N ALA A 95 4.26 4.59 -3.18
CA ALA A 95 3.43 3.64 -2.46
C ALA A 95 3.69 2.24 -3.00
N GLN A 96 4.29 1.38 -2.20
CA GLN A 96 4.47 -0.02 -2.53
C GLN A 96 3.24 -0.82 -2.09
N LEU A 97 2.51 -1.37 -3.06
CA LEU A 97 1.44 -2.33 -2.83
C LEU A 97 2.00 -3.74 -2.96
N VAL A 98 2.04 -4.50 -1.87
CA VAL A 98 2.46 -5.91 -1.88
C VAL A 98 1.21 -6.78 -1.79
N ILE A 99 1.09 -7.73 -2.71
CA ILE A 99 0.01 -8.70 -2.75
C ILE A 99 0.63 -10.09 -2.60
N GLU A 100 0.16 -10.81 -1.59
CA GLU A 100 0.66 -12.13 -1.22
C GLU A 100 -0.47 -13.15 -1.33
N ASN A 101 -0.15 -14.32 -1.89
CA ASN A 101 -1.01 -15.50 -1.81
C ASN A 101 -0.49 -16.47 -0.73
N PRO A 102 -0.91 -16.36 0.54
CA PRO A 102 -0.47 -17.32 1.56
C PRO A 102 -1.22 -18.66 1.48
N GLY A 103 -2.12 -18.82 0.50
CA GLY A 103 -2.90 -20.04 0.30
C GLY A 103 -2.15 -21.10 -0.47
N ARG A 104 -2.75 -22.29 -0.57
CA ARG A 104 -2.22 -23.45 -1.28
C ARG A 104 -2.71 -23.57 -2.73
N THR A 105 -3.59 -22.68 -3.14
CA THR A 105 -4.16 -22.64 -4.49
C THR A 105 -3.77 -21.33 -5.16
N ALA A 106 -3.46 -21.40 -6.45
CA ALA A 106 -3.18 -20.21 -7.25
C ALA A 106 -4.38 -19.25 -7.28
N VAL A 107 -4.11 -17.95 -7.33
CA VAL A 107 -5.12 -16.90 -7.40
C VAL A 107 -4.79 -15.92 -8.49
N THR A 108 -5.82 -15.43 -9.19
CA THR A 108 -5.67 -14.33 -10.13
C THR A 108 -6.20 -13.05 -9.49
N VAL A 109 -5.36 -12.02 -9.49
CA VAL A 109 -5.70 -10.69 -8.99
C VAL A 109 -5.79 -9.71 -10.15
N TYR A 110 -6.73 -8.76 -10.05
CA TYR A 110 -6.97 -7.72 -11.05
C TYR A 110 -7.08 -6.34 -10.40
N SER A 111 -6.74 -5.32 -11.20
CA SER A 111 -6.85 -3.91 -10.85
C SER A 111 -6.15 -3.58 -9.51
N PRO A 112 -4.84 -3.89 -9.37
CA PRO A 112 -4.08 -3.44 -8.22
C PRO A 112 -4.11 -1.90 -8.15
N GLY A 113 -4.32 -1.35 -6.96
CA GLY A 113 -4.44 0.09 -6.80
C GLY A 113 -4.63 0.55 -5.36
N LEU A 114 -5.19 1.74 -5.22
CA LEU A 114 -5.45 2.40 -3.95
C LEU A 114 -6.95 2.64 -3.78
N ALA A 115 -7.48 2.25 -2.62
CA ALA A 115 -8.80 2.66 -2.16
C ALA A 115 -8.69 3.95 -1.35
N ILE A 116 -9.37 5.00 -1.81
CA ILE A 116 -9.38 6.34 -1.24
C ILE A 116 -10.73 6.58 -0.58
N GLY A 117 -10.70 7.11 0.64
CA GLY A 117 -11.88 7.62 1.35
C GLY A 117 -11.62 9.03 1.90
N GLY A 118 -12.68 9.79 2.12
CA GLY A 118 -12.62 11.16 2.67
C GLY A 118 -12.43 12.28 1.63
N ALA A 119 -12.23 11.94 0.36
CA ALA A 119 -12.27 12.88 -0.77
C ALA A 119 -13.69 12.95 -1.33
N GLY A 120 -14.53 13.83 -0.78
CA GLY A 120 -15.93 13.99 -1.19
C GLY A 120 -16.86 12.83 -0.78
N ALA A 121 -17.98 12.66 -1.51
CA ALA A 121 -19.12 11.85 -1.10
C ALA A 121 -19.00 10.32 -1.37
N LYS A 122 -18.02 9.86 -2.14
CA LYS A 122 -17.87 8.43 -2.47
C LYS A 122 -16.44 7.93 -2.31
N ASP A 123 -16.28 6.87 -1.52
CA ASP A 123 -15.11 6.02 -1.53
C ASP A 123 -14.89 5.51 -2.96
N HIS A 124 -13.71 5.74 -3.51
CA HIS A 124 -13.36 5.30 -4.86
C HIS A 124 -12.02 4.57 -4.87
N SER A 125 -11.88 3.62 -5.79
CA SER A 125 -10.61 2.96 -6.08
C SER A 125 -10.02 3.57 -7.34
N LEU A 126 -8.71 3.75 -7.35
CA LEU A 126 -7.96 4.17 -8.53
C LEU A 126 -6.63 3.43 -8.57
N THR A 127 -6.03 3.34 -9.75
CA THR A 127 -4.68 2.84 -9.94
C THR A 127 -3.82 4.03 -10.36
N PRO A 128 -2.95 4.57 -9.48
CA PRO A 128 -2.01 5.61 -9.88
C PRO A 128 -1.02 5.07 -10.92
N ARG A 129 -0.25 5.95 -11.55
CA ARG A 129 0.86 5.52 -12.42
C ARG A 129 1.75 4.53 -11.66
N THR A 130 2.05 3.41 -12.30
CA THR A 130 2.98 2.41 -11.78
C THR A 130 4.38 2.69 -12.34
N PHE A 131 5.41 2.55 -11.52
CA PHE A 131 6.79 2.57 -11.96
C PHE A 131 7.24 1.16 -12.31
N GLU A 132 7.88 1.02 -13.45
CA GLU A 132 8.60 -0.20 -13.79
C GLU A 132 9.89 -0.27 -12.95
N LEU A 133 10.02 -1.37 -12.19
CA LEU A 133 11.23 -1.67 -11.44
C LEU A 133 12.00 -2.76 -12.19
N PRO A 134 13.33 -2.61 -12.37
CA PRO A 134 14.16 -3.68 -12.91
C PRO A 134 14.01 -4.97 -12.10
N GLU A 135 14.15 -6.12 -12.74
CA GLU A 135 14.18 -7.40 -12.03
C GLU A 135 15.29 -7.41 -10.95
N GLY A 136 14.97 -7.95 -9.78
CA GLY A 136 15.88 -7.99 -8.62
C GLY A 136 15.91 -6.73 -7.77
N PHE A 137 15.16 -5.67 -8.12
CA PHE A 137 15.05 -4.47 -7.28
C PHE A 137 14.03 -4.67 -6.15
N GLY A 138 14.53 -4.80 -4.91
CA GLY A 138 13.69 -5.09 -3.73
C GLY A 138 13.59 -6.58 -3.42
N ALA A 139 12.73 -6.95 -2.46
CA ALA A 139 12.61 -8.34 -1.99
C ALA A 139 11.46 -9.13 -2.64
N ASP A 140 10.53 -8.44 -3.30
CA ASP A 140 9.31 -9.02 -3.87
C ASP A 140 9.36 -8.87 -5.39
N ARG A 141 8.70 -9.77 -6.14
CA ARG A 141 8.65 -9.72 -7.60
C ARG A 141 7.94 -8.44 -8.06
N PRO A 142 8.61 -7.50 -8.76
CA PRO A 142 7.96 -6.29 -9.25
C PRO A 142 7.00 -6.60 -10.40
N SER A 143 5.94 -5.82 -10.55
CA SER A 143 5.03 -5.90 -11.69
C SER A 143 4.35 -4.57 -11.97
N THR A 144 4.06 -4.33 -13.24
CA THR A 144 3.23 -3.24 -13.77
C THR A 144 1.91 -3.75 -14.36
N ALA A 145 1.71 -5.08 -14.39
CA ALA A 145 0.57 -5.70 -15.05
C ALA A 145 -0.73 -5.51 -14.25
N ASN A 146 -1.81 -5.13 -14.94
CA ASN A 146 -3.13 -4.97 -14.31
C ASN A 146 -3.78 -6.29 -13.88
N VAL A 147 -3.31 -7.41 -14.42
CA VAL A 147 -3.78 -8.77 -14.09
C VAL A 147 -2.56 -9.63 -13.81
N VAL A 148 -2.52 -10.24 -12.63
CA VAL A 148 -1.41 -11.09 -12.21
C VAL A 148 -1.95 -12.40 -11.65
N ARG A 149 -1.38 -13.51 -12.10
CA ARG A 149 -1.57 -14.82 -11.47
C ARG A 149 -0.48 -15.02 -10.42
N LEU A 150 -0.90 -15.34 -9.20
CA LEU A 150 -0.04 -15.66 -8.06
C LEU A 150 -0.15 -17.14 -7.77
N GLU A 151 0.99 -17.82 -7.84
CA GLU A 151 1.10 -19.20 -7.40
C GLU A 151 1.03 -19.30 -5.86
N PRO A 152 0.87 -20.50 -5.28
CA PRO A 152 0.89 -20.68 -3.84
C PRO A 152 2.16 -20.10 -3.20
N TYR A 153 1.99 -19.32 -2.12
CA TYR A 153 3.04 -18.61 -1.38
C TYR A 153 3.79 -17.52 -2.17
N ASP A 154 3.33 -17.20 -3.37
CA ASP A 154 3.93 -16.16 -4.21
C ASP A 154 3.58 -14.75 -3.70
N ARG A 155 4.45 -13.79 -4.03
CA ARG A 155 4.31 -12.38 -3.72
C ARG A 155 4.65 -11.54 -4.94
N VAL A 156 3.82 -10.55 -5.20
CA VAL A 156 4.06 -9.52 -6.21
C VAL A 156 4.00 -8.15 -5.54
N SER A 157 4.78 -7.21 -6.05
CA SER A 157 4.74 -5.83 -5.62
C SER A 157 4.53 -4.87 -6.79
N PHE A 158 3.76 -3.83 -6.53
CA PHE A 158 3.50 -2.71 -7.45
C PHE A 158 4.01 -1.44 -6.79
N LEU A 159 4.67 -0.58 -7.55
CA LEU A 159 5.18 0.68 -7.06
C LEU A 159 4.41 1.83 -7.70
N PHE A 160 3.65 2.58 -6.90
CA PHE A 160 2.79 3.65 -7.39
C PHE A 160 3.34 5.04 -7.09
N ASP A 161 3.23 5.93 -8.09
CA ASP A 161 3.31 7.38 -7.90
C ASP A 161 1.98 7.89 -7.31
N TYR A 162 1.82 7.76 -6.00
CA TYR A 162 0.59 8.22 -5.34
C TYR A 162 0.51 9.76 -5.27
N TRP A 163 1.62 10.49 -5.35
CA TRP A 163 1.64 11.95 -5.37
C TRP A 163 1.13 12.53 -6.68
N SER A 164 1.06 11.74 -7.76
CA SER A 164 0.38 12.14 -9.00
C SER A 164 -1.12 12.40 -8.83
N VAL A 165 -1.75 11.80 -7.80
CA VAL A 165 -3.21 11.84 -7.57
C VAL A 165 -3.59 12.48 -6.23
N VAL A 166 -2.79 12.31 -5.18
CA VAL A 166 -3.14 12.77 -3.83
C VAL A 166 -3.40 14.28 -3.70
N PRO A 167 -2.62 15.20 -4.33
CA PRO A 167 -2.87 16.63 -4.21
C PRO A 167 -4.29 17.03 -4.64
N GLY A 168 -4.75 16.56 -5.81
CA GLY A 168 -6.10 16.84 -6.29
C GLY A 168 -7.20 16.18 -5.46
N LEU A 169 -6.88 15.11 -4.70
CA LEU A 169 -7.80 14.50 -3.74
C LEU A 169 -7.86 15.27 -2.43
N LEU A 170 -6.74 15.81 -1.96
CA LEU A 170 -6.66 16.66 -0.76
C LEU A 170 -7.39 17.98 -0.96
N GLU A 171 -7.34 18.58 -2.16
CA GLU A 171 -8.11 19.79 -2.51
C GLU A 171 -9.63 19.57 -2.37
N LYS A 172 -10.11 18.35 -2.59
CA LYS A 172 -11.53 17.96 -2.49
C LYS A 172 -11.90 17.37 -1.12
N ALA A 173 -10.90 17.17 -0.26
CA ALA A 173 -11.11 16.54 1.03
C ALA A 173 -11.63 17.54 2.05
N SER A 174 -12.32 17.02 3.07
CA SER A 174 -12.61 17.80 4.28
C SER A 174 -11.32 18.16 5.04
N SER A 175 -11.42 19.02 6.05
CA SER A 175 -10.31 19.40 6.95
C SER A 175 -9.57 18.23 7.61
N ARG A 176 -10.19 17.03 7.63
CA ARG A 176 -9.59 15.81 8.19
C ARG A 176 -8.63 15.09 7.22
N GLY A 177 -8.51 15.56 5.97
CA GLY A 177 -7.70 14.92 4.94
C GLY A 177 -8.33 13.65 4.34
N ILE A 178 -7.49 12.78 3.78
CA ILE A 178 -7.91 11.54 3.12
C ILE A 178 -7.40 10.29 3.84
N THR A 179 -8.07 9.16 3.59
CA THR A 179 -7.59 7.84 3.98
C THR A 179 -7.23 7.03 2.75
N VAL A 180 -6.10 6.34 2.80
CA VAL A 180 -5.60 5.51 1.69
C VAL A 180 -5.35 4.08 2.18
N ARG A 181 -5.78 3.11 1.38
CA ARG A 181 -5.53 1.68 1.61
C ARG A 181 -5.11 1.01 0.31
N GLY A 182 -4.31 -0.03 0.41
CA GLY A 182 -4.04 -0.91 -0.72
C GLY A 182 -5.34 -1.60 -1.13
N PHE A 183 -5.52 -1.79 -2.42
CA PHE A 183 -6.73 -2.36 -3.01
C PHE A 183 -6.34 -3.34 -4.11
N VAL A 184 -7.01 -4.49 -4.13
CA VAL A 184 -6.95 -5.42 -5.24
C VAL A 184 -8.25 -6.20 -5.32
N SER A 185 -8.64 -6.57 -6.52
CA SER A 185 -9.79 -7.42 -6.73
C SER A 185 -9.32 -8.84 -7.09
N VAL A 186 -10.07 -9.86 -6.66
CA VAL A 186 -9.66 -11.27 -6.79
C VAL A 186 -10.65 -12.00 -7.67
N ALA A 187 -10.16 -12.78 -8.64
CA ALA A 187 -11.00 -13.55 -9.54
C ALA A 187 -11.94 -14.48 -8.74
N GLY A 188 -13.21 -14.54 -9.14
CA GLY A 188 -14.25 -15.27 -8.39
C GLY A 188 -14.73 -14.59 -7.09
N ARG A 189 -14.19 -13.42 -6.72
CA ARG A 189 -14.62 -12.62 -5.55
C ARG A 189 -14.94 -11.16 -5.93
N THR A 190 -15.73 -10.98 -6.99
CA THR A 190 -16.07 -9.67 -7.57
C THR A 190 -16.74 -8.70 -6.59
N ASN A 191 -17.58 -9.19 -5.68
CA ASN A 191 -18.34 -8.33 -4.77
C ASN A 191 -17.55 -7.88 -3.52
N ARG A 192 -16.35 -8.40 -3.28
CA ARG A 192 -15.57 -8.14 -2.05
C ARG A 192 -14.09 -7.97 -2.37
N PRO A 193 -13.68 -6.79 -2.88
CA PRO A 193 -12.28 -6.51 -3.12
C PRO A 193 -11.48 -6.62 -1.83
N GLN A 194 -10.25 -7.12 -1.95
CA GLN A 194 -9.34 -7.24 -0.84
C GLN A 194 -8.62 -5.92 -0.63
N LYS A 195 -8.58 -5.47 0.62
CA LYS A 195 -7.97 -4.20 1.00
C LYS A 195 -6.91 -4.44 2.07
N SER A 196 -5.88 -3.59 2.11
CA SER A 196 -4.92 -3.63 3.21
C SER A 196 -5.61 -3.37 4.56
N SER A 197 -5.05 -3.86 5.66
CA SER A 197 -5.69 -3.79 6.99
C SER A 197 -6.16 -2.38 7.35
N TRP A 198 -7.39 -2.25 7.86
CA TRP A 198 -7.96 -0.96 8.31
C TRP A 198 -7.13 -0.29 9.42
N ARG A 199 -6.43 -1.09 10.22
CA ARG A 199 -5.54 -0.61 11.29
C ARG A 199 -4.26 0.03 10.75
N LYS A 200 -3.85 -0.34 9.53
CA LYS A 200 -2.68 0.19 8.81
C LYS A 200 -3.08 1.10 7.65
N ARG A 201 -4.29 1.67 7.67
CA ARG A 201 -4.67 2.66 6.67
C ARG A 201 -3.81 3.89 6.83
N TRP A 202 -3.45 4.50 5.72
CA TRP A 202 -2.80 5.78 5.72
C TRP A 202 -3.84 6.85 6.01
N ARG A 203 -3.45 7.83 6.82
CA ARG A 203 -4.20 9.06 7.03
C ARG A 203 -3.31 10.19 6.55
N ILE A 204 -3.68 10.82 5.46
CA ILE A 204 -2.91 11.89 4.85
C ILE A 204 -3.67 13.19 5.19
N PRO A 205 -3.15 14.02 6.09
CA PRO A 205 -3.85 15.24 6.49
C PRO A 205 -3.92 16.24 5.32
N GLN A 206 -4.88 17.16 5.39
CA GLN A 206 -4.93 18.29 4.44
C GLN A 206 -3.63 19.10 4.55
N GLY A 207 -3.08 19.52 3.42
CA GLY A 207 -1.80 20.24 3.36
C GLY A 207 -0.55 19.35 3.40
N ALA A 208 -0.68 18.02 3.56
CA ALA A 208 0.47 17.14 3.47
C ALA A 208 1.11 17.20 2.08
N TYR A 209 2.43 17.42 2.03
CA TYR A 209 3.23 17.45 0.80
C TYR A 209 4.32 16.37 0.75
N THR A 210 4.55 15.67 1.86
CA THR A 210 5.52 14.57 1.98
C THR A 210 5.08 13.57 3.06
N ALA A 211 5.51 12.32 2.91
CA ALA A 211 5.44 11.29 3.94
C ALA A 211 6.68 11.27 4.86
N ILE A 212 7.72 12.07 4.56
CA ILE A 212 8.94 12.15 5.37
C ILE A 212 8.67 12.98 6.61
N VAL A 213 8.74 12.34 7.78
CA VAL A 213 8.46 12.97 9.07
C VAL A 213 9.57 13.96 9.40
N GLY A 214 9.18 15.17 9.81
CA GLY A 214 10.14 16.20 10.21
C GLY A 214 10.90 16.84 9.06
N SER A 215 10.49 16.61 7.80
CA SER A 215 11.05 17.33 6.66
C SER A 215 10.35 18.69 6.50
N PRO A 216 10.97 19.81 6.90
CA PRO A 216 10.30 21.11 6.87
C PRO A 216 10.15 21.65 5.44
N ARG A 217 10.94 21.13 4.49
CA ARG A 217 11.03 21.66 3.14
C ARG A 217 11.18 20.55 2.10
N ILE A 218 10.71 20.80 0.89
CA ILE A 218 10.92 19.98 -0.31
C ILE A 218 11.76 20.76 -1.32
N ALA A 219 12.66 20.07 -2.00
CA ALA A 219 13.48 20.69 -3.03
C ALA A 219 12.64 21.02 -4.29
N PRO A 220 12.79 22.23 -4.87
CA PRO A 220 12.19 22.56 -6.16
C PRO A 220 12.53 21.56 -7.26
N PHE A 221 13.77 21.04 -7.24
CA PHE A 221 14.22 19.99 -8.15
C PHE A 221 13.30 18.76 -8.10
N THR A 222 13.02 18.24 -6.90
CA THR A 222 12.15 17.07 -6.72
C THR A 222 10.73 17.32 -7.23
N VAL A 223 10.19 18.51 -7.00
CA VAL A 223 8.84 18.89 -7.47
C VAL A 223 8.78 18.90 -8.99
N LEU A 224 9.75 19.57 -9.64
CA LEU A 224 9.83 19.65 -11.10
C LEU A 224 10.11 18.27 -11.70
N TRP A 225 11.05 17.51 -11.15
CA TRP A 225 11.42 16.20 -11.66
C TRP A 225 10.24 15.23 -11.64
N ARG A 226 9.43 15.23 -10.57
CA ARG A 226 8.22 14.42 -10.48
C ARG A 226 7.23 14.71 -11.60
N LYS A 227 7.08 15.98 -11.99
CA LYS A 227 6.18 16.38 -13.08
C LYS A 227 6.75 16.03 -14.44
N LEU A 228 8.04 16.30 -14.67
CA LEU A 228 8.67 15.98 -15.95
C LEU A 228 8.70 14.47 -16.19
N TRP A 229 9.08 13.67 -15.18
CA TRP A 229 9.04 12.21 -15.29
C TRP A 229 7.65 11.69 -15.65
N ARG A 230 6.59 12.33 -15.12
CA ARG A 230 5.20 11.94 -15.40
C ARG A 230 4.86 12.02 -16.90
N ASP A 231 5.40 13.02 -17.59
CA ASP A 231 5.03 13.31 -18.97
C ASP A 231 6.01 12.66 -19.98
N THR A 232 7.17 12.18 -19.52
CA THR A 232 8.10 11.40 -20.34
C THR A 232 7.61 9.95 -20.51
N PRO A 233 7.44 9.45 -21.75
CA PRO A 233 7.01 8.07 -22.00
C PRO A 233 8.04 7.05 -21.52
N GLU A 234 7.57 5.94 -20.96
CA GLU A 234 8.38 4.71 -20.76
C GLU A 234 8.40 3.93 -22.09
N LYS A 235 9.49 3.20 -22.36
CA LYS A 235 9.96 2.75 -23.69
C LYS A 235 8.97 2.01 -24.61
N ASP A 236 7.79 1.60 -24.13
CA ASP A 236 6.89 0.70 -24.86
C ASP A 236 5.81 1.38 -25.71
N ASP A 237 5.62 2.70 -25.60
CA ASP A 237 4.63 3.44 -26.41
C ASP A 237 5.22 4.05 -27.71
N ILE A 238 6.53 3.91 -27.93
CA ILE A 238 7.20 4.50 -29.09
C ILE A 238 7.20 3.48 -30.22
N ARG A 239 6.21 3.59 -31.13
CA ARG A 239 6.31 2.98 -32.46
C ARG A 239 7.59 3.48 -33.13
N ASP A 240 8.34 2.56 -33.73
CA ASP A 240 9.73 2.61 -34.23
C ASP A 240 10.22 3.84 -35.06
N GLU A 241 9.50 4.96 -35.14
CA GLU A 241 9.85 6.11 -35.99
C GLU A 241 9.82 7.50 -35.31
N GLU A 242 9.42 7.64 -34.04
CA GLU A 242 9.22 8.96 -33.41
C GLU A 242 10.29 9.37 -32.38
N ARG A 243 11.32 10.07 -32.87
CA ARG A 243 11.95 11.35 -32.44
C ARG A 243 12.18 11.74 -30.96
N PHE A 244 11.73 11.01 -29.94
CA PHE A 244 11.95 11.37 -28.54
C PHE A 244 13.20 10.67 -27.99
N ARG A 245 14.28 11.42 -27.80
CA ARG A 245 15.56 10.88 -27.27
C ARG A 245 15.67 11.00 -25.76
N VAL A 246 15.00 11.95 -25.13
CA VAL A 246 15.06 12.09 -23.66
C VAL A 246 14.21 10.99 -23.02
N THR A 247 14.90 10.01 -22.45
CA THR A 247 14.26 8.97 -21.61
C THR A 247 13.92 9.53 -20.21
N PRO A 248 13.03 8.88 -19.44
CA PRO A 248 12.76 9.29 -18.07
C PRO A 248 14.05 9.41 -17.22
N GLY A 249 14.99 8.47 -17.36
CA GLY A 249 16.30 8.52 -16.70
C GLY A 249 17.15 9.73 -17.11
N MET A 250 17.05 10.19 -18.35
CA MET A 250 17.75 11.40 -18.84
C MET A 250 17.12 12.70 -18.34
N THR A 251 15.83 12.67 -17.98
CA THR A 251 15.09 13.83 -17.49
C THR A 251 15.70 14.39 -16.21
N LYS A 252 16.24 13.53 -15.33
CA LYS A 252 16.99 13.95 -14.12
C LYS A 252 18.16 14.87 -14.49
N TYR A 253 19.05 14.37 -15.36
CA TYR A 253 20.27 15.08 -15.77
C TYR A 253 19.98 16.35 -16.55
N LEU A 254 18.96 16.31 -17.42
CA LEU A 254 18.49 17.47 -18.16
C LEU A 254 18.05 18.58 -17.20
N LEU A 255 17.20 18.23 -16.24
CA LEU A 255 16.70 19.17 -15.24
C LEU A 255 17.82 19.73 -14.36
N GLU A 256 18.74 18.88 -13.89
CA GLU A 256 19.88 19.33 -13.10
C GLU A 256 20.74 20.35 -13.86
N ARG A 257 21.05 20.08 -15.13
CA ARG A 257 21.84 21.00 -15.98
C ARG A 257 21.13 22.33 -16.20
N ALA A 258 19.82 22.30 -16.41
CA ALA A 258 19.03 23.51 -16.58
C ALA A 258 18.98 24.33 -15.28
N MET A 259 18.66 23.70 -14.14
CA MET A 259 18.55 24.38 -12.85
C MET A 259 19.86 25.00 -12.38
N ARG A 260 21.02 24.34 -12.62
CA ARG A 260 22.35 24.85 -12.24
C ARG A 260 22.71 26.20 -12.87
N LYS A 261 22.03 26.62 -13.95
CA LYS A 261 22.29 27.91 -14.59
C LYS A 261 21.72 29.11 -13.83
N PHE A 262 20.89 28.88 -12.82
CA PHE A 262 20.20 29.92 -12.09
C PHE A 262 20.52 29.84 -10.61
N ASP A 263 20.80 30.98 -9.97
CA ASP A 263 21.02 31.03 -8.52
C ASP A 263 19.69 31.05 -7.73
N ALA A 264 18.62 31.53 -8.36
CA ALA A 264 17.24 31.57 -7.85
C ALA A 264 16.27 30.99 -8.87
N ALA A 265 15.00 30.79 -8.48
CA ALA A 265 13.96 30.33 -9.40
C ALA A 265 13.77 31.35 -10.54
N PRO A 266 14.07 31.01 -11.79
CA PRO A 266 13.78 31.88 -12.93
C PRO A 266 12.28 31.93 -13.21
N ASP A 267 11.85 32.83 -14.11
CA ASP A 267 10.52 32.73 -14.67
C ASP A 267 10.38 31.46 -15.54
N ARG A 268 9.13 31.00 -15.69
CA ARG A 268 8.81 29.75 -16.37
C ARG A 268 9.33 29.71 -17.80
N ASP A 269 9.20 30.80 -18.54
CA ASP A 269 9.50 30.85 -19.97
C ASP A 269 11.01 30.84 -20.19
N THR A 270 11.76 31.62 -19.42
CA THR A 270 13.24 31.56 -19.37
C THR A 270 13.74 30.15 -19.00
N PHE A 271 13.08 29.48 -18.05
CA PHE A 271 13.46 28.11 -17.70
C PHE A 271 13.18 27.10 -18.81
N MET A 272 12.05 27.28 -19.50
CA MET A 272 11.67 26.46 -20.65
C MET A 272 12.71 26.55 -21.76
N ASP A 273 13.10 27.77 -22.13
CA ASP A 273 14.10 28.02 -23.17
C ASP A 273 15.43 27.33 -22.85
N VAL A 274 15.83 27.36 -21.57
CA VAL A 274 17.03 26.67 -21.10
C VAL A 274 16.89 25.15 -21.16
N LEU A 275 15.73 24.60 -20.74
CA LEU A 275 15.47 23.17 -20.82
C LEU A 275 15.47 22.67 -22.26
N GLU A 276 14.82 23.38 -23.19
CA GLU A 276 14.83 23.07 -24.62
C GLU A 276 16.25 23.10 -25.18
N ALA A 277 17.02 24.14 -24.86
CA ALA A 277 18.40 24.25 -25.31
C ALA A 277 19.26 23.07 -24.81
N GLU A 278 19.06 22.62 -23.57
CA GLU A 278 19.74 21.44 -23.05
C GLU A 278 19.22 20.13 -23.66
N ALA A 279 17.92 20.01 -23.95
CA ALA A 279 17.34 18.84 -24.59
C ALA A 279 17.84 18.68 -26.03
N ARG A 280 17.92 19.79 -26.80
CA ARG A 280 18.52 19.82 -28.14
C ARG A 280 19.97 19.37 -28.14
N LYS A 281 20.76 19.74 -27.12
CA LYS A 281 22.15 19.23 -26.97
C LYS A 281 22.21 17.72 -26.73
N MET A 282 21.16 17.13 -26.18
CA MET A 282 21.02 15.68 -26.03
C MET A 282 20.40 15.01 -27.27
N GLY A 283 20.17 15.78 -28.34
CA GLY A 283 19.63 15.30 -29.61
C GLY A 283 18.10 15.18 -29.65
N ASP A 284 17.39 15.82 -28.72
CA ASP A 284 15.93 15.87 -28.73
C ASP A 284 15.44 17.14 -29.45
N GLU A 285 14.91 16.96 -30.65
CA GLU A 285 14.41 18.06 -31.50
C GLU A 285 12.99 18.51 -31.11
N TYR A 286 12.22 17.67 -30.42
CA TYR A 286 10.79 17.86 -30.14
C TYR A 286 10.48 17.59 -28.68
N ALA A 287 11.27 18.16 -27.78
CA ALA A 287 11.15 17.96 -26.34
C ALA A 287 9.70 18.18 -25.84
N VAL A 288 8.98 17.10 -25.52
CA VAL A 288 7.62 17.13 -24.92
C VAL A 288 7.72 17.45 -23.42
N ILE A 289 8.36 18.57 -23.11
CA ILE A 289 8.71 18.98 -21.74
C ILE A 289 7.80 20.14 -21.31
N HIS A 290 7.14 20.82 -22.26
CA HIS A 290 6.35 22.02 -22.02
C HIS A 290 5.23 21.82 -20.97
N THR A 291 4.40 20.81 -21.14
CA THR A 291 3.28 20.53 -20.23
C THR A 291 3.81 20.22 -18.82
N GLY A 292 4.88 19.45 -18.73
CA GLY A 292 5.48 19.06 -17.46
C GLY A 292 6.11 20.22 -16.71
N VAL A 293 6.76 21.17 -17.41
CA VAL A 293 7.31 22.39 -16.79
C VAL A 293 6.18 23.28 -16.28
N PHE A 294 5.13 23.47 -17.07
CA PHE A 294 3.99 24.29 -16.68
C PHE A 294 3.31 23.76 -15.41
N GLU A 295 3.00 22.46 -15.38
CA GLU A 295 2.44 21.80 -14.20
C GLU A 295 3.44 21.72 -13.04
N GLY A 296 4.74 21.68 -13.35
CA GLY A 296 5.86 21.83 -12.42
C GLY A 296 5.81 23.17 -11.68
N TYR A 297 5.78 24.28 -12.40
CA TYR A 297 5.74 25.63 -11.83
C TYR A 297 4.48 25.87 -11.01
N ARG A 298 3.32 25.40 -11.47
CA ARG A 298 2.08 25.41 -10.65
C ARG A 298 2.23 24.65 -9.35
N SER A 299 2.97 23.54 -9.37
CA SER A 299 3.22 22.75 -8.17
C SER A 299 4.23 23.43 -7.25
N LEU A 300 5.22 24.14 -7.78
CA LEU A 300 6.11 25.00 -7.00
C LEU A 300 5.33 26.11 -6.30
N GLU A 301 4.44 26.80 -7.01
CA GLU A 301 3.60 27.86 -6.45
C GLU A 301 2.72 27.33 -5.31
N ARG A 302 2.03 26.20 -5.53
CA ARG A 302 1.21 25.53 -4.49
C ARG A 302 2.04 25.16 -3.26
N LEU A 303 3.30 24.81 -3.43
CA LEU A 303 4.20 24.36 -2.37
C LEU A 303 5.11 25.48 -1.86
N SER A 304 4.90 26.74 -2.23
CA SER A 304 5.81 27.86 -1.95
C SER A 304 6.23 27.98 -0.49
N GLU A 305 5.33 27.73 0.46
CA GLU A 305 5.60 27.74 1.91
C GLU A 305 6.51 26.59 2.39
N HIS A 306 6.62 25.54 1.59
CA HIS A 306 7.40 24.33 1.88
C HIS A 306 8.61 24.18 0.95
N LEU A 307 8.87 25.11 0.04
CA LEU A 307 10.03 24.99 -0.85
C LEU A 307 11.31 25.33 -0.09
N GLY A 308 12.35 24.53 -0.33
CA GLY A 308 13.71 24.93 -0.03
C GLY A 308 14.32 25.80 -1.14
N PRO A 309 15.59 26.22 -0.96
CA PRO A 309 16.30 27.00 -1.95
C PRO A 309 16.33 26.30 -3.33
N TRP A 310 16.32 27.07 -4.41
CA TRP A 310 16.35 26.55 -5.78
C TRP A 310 17.46 25.52 -6.02
N ASN A 311 18.66 25.81 -5.51
CA ASN A 311 19.86 25.00 -5.69
C ASN A 311 20.13 23.98 -4.59
N TRP A 312 19.16 23.72 -3.71
CA TRP A 312 19.36 22.89 -2.51
C TRP A 312 19.90 21.48 -2.80
N VAL A 313 19.52 20.90 -3.93
CA VAL A 313 19.93 19.54 -4.31
C VAL A 313 21.26 19.51 -5.08
N LEU A 314 21.72 20.65 -5.58
CA LEU A 314 22.88 20.74 -6.49
C LEU A 314 24.21 20.97 -5.75
N GLY A 315 24.27 20.65 -4.46
CA GLY A 315 25.49 20.76 -3.64
C GLY A 315 25.83 22.18 -3.16
N LYS A 316 25.01 23.20 -3.47
CA LYS A 316 25.12 24.55 -2.91
C LYS A 316 24.20 24.68 -1.69
N GLU A 317 24.60 24.13 -0.55
CA GLU A 317 23.93 24.46 0.71
C GLU A 317 24.41 25.83 1.20
N PRO A 318 23.51 26.75 1.63
CA PRO A 318 23.93 27.74 2.59
C PRO A 318 24.35 27.00 3.87
N ALA A 319 25.58 27.20 4.32
CA ALA A 319 26.23 26.48 5.42
C ALA A 319 25.52 26.59 6.80
N VAL A 320 24.33 27.21 6.87
CA VAL A 320 23.73 27.70 8.11
C VAL A 320 22.74 26.72 8.74
N GLU A 321 22.10 25.82 7.99
CA GLU A 321 21.01 24.98 8.54
C GLU A 321 21.45 23.60 9.09
N ARG A 322 22.72 23.21 8.98
CA ARG A 322 23.19 21.93 9.57
C ARG A 322 23.33 21.96 11.10
N LEU A 323 23.30 23.13 11.73
CA LEU A 323 23.55 23.27 13.18
C LEU A 323 22.28 23.42 14.03
N GLU A 324 21.14 23.81 13.47
CA GLU A 324 19.93 24.01 14.28
C GLU A 324 19.02 22.77 14.38
N ALA A 325 19.13 21.81 13.47
CA ALA A 325 18.37 20.55 13.52
C ALA A 325 18.99 19.49 14.46
N ALA A 326 20.16 19.76 15.04
CA ALA A 326 20.89 18.85 15.93
C ALA A 326 20.99 19.34 17.38
N THR A 327 20.14 20.28 17.79
CA THR A 327 19.96 20.56 19.22
C THR A 327 18.75 19.75 19.72
N PRO A 328 18.94 18.67 20.50
CA PRO A 328 17.82 18.04 21.18
C PRO A 328 17.27 19.07 22.18
N ALA A 329 16.07 19.59 21.91
CA ALA A 329 15.33 20.34 22.89
C ALA A 329 15.17 19.44 24.13
N GLU A 330 15.70 19.91 25.26
CA GLU A 330 15.56 19.32 26.58
C GLU A 330 14.09 18.94 26.81
N ALA A 331 13.84 17.63 26.86
CA ALA A 331 12.61 17.11 27.41
C ALA A 331 12.65 17.38 28.92
N GLN A 332 11.93 18.42 29.37
CA GLN A 332 11.62 18.61 30.78
C GLN A 332 10.94 17.34 31.34
N PRO A 333 11.47 16.72 32.40
CA PRO A 333 10.78 15.67 33.13
C PRO A 333 9.95 16.34 34.24
N GLY A 334 8.61 16.32 34.15
CA GLY A 334 7.81 16.88 35.24
C GLY A 334 6.31 17.02 34.97
N ALA A 335 5.58 15.90 34.93
CA ALA A 335 4.20 15.86 35.39
C ALA A 335 3.90 14.44 35.89
N ALA A 336 3.94 14.30 37.22
CA ALA A 336 3.58 13.10 37.95
C ALA A 336 2.12 12.71 37.63
N VAL A 337 1.91 11.44 37.31
CA VAL A 337 0.60 10.79 37.45
C VAL A 337 0.78 9.78 38.58
N GLU A 338 0.10 10.07 39.68
CA GLU A 338 0.01 9.27 40.90
C GLU A 338 -0.40 7.82 40.63
N ASP A 339 0.15 6.95 41.46
CA ASP A 339 -0.15 5.55 41.63
C ASP A 339 -1.66 5.25 41.78
N ALA A 340 -2.13 4.26 41.03
CA ALA A 340 -3.32 3.49 41.38
C ALA A 340 -2.93 2.00 41.46
N PRO A 341 -3.25 1.30 42.58
CA PRO A 341 -2.79 -0.06 42.82
C PRO A 341 -3.56 -1.11 41.98
N PRO A 342 -2.99 -2.32 41.81
CA PRO A 342 -3.55 -3.34 40.94
C PRO A 342 -4.78 -4.01 41.58
N SER A 343 -5.95 -3.87 40.95
CA SER A 343 -7.14 -4.62 41.35
C SER A 343 -7.08 -6.05 40.81
N THR A 344 -7.00 -7.00 41.75
CA THR A 344 -7.18 -8.45 41.60
C THR A 344 -8.53 -8.79 40.92
N PRO A 345 -8.62 -9.84 40.07
CA PRO A 345 -9.89 -10.24 39.48
C PRO A 345 -10.68 -11.15 40.45
N PRO A 346 -12.00 -10.96 40.64
CA PRO A 346 -12.79 -11.94 41.35
C PRO A 346 -13.24 -13.03 40.37
N SER A 347 -12.89 -14.27 40.72
CA SER A 347 -13.66 -15.45 40.36
C SER A 347 -15.10 -15.30 40.88
N ARG A 348 -16.11 -15.68 40.09
CA ARG A 348 -17.14 -16.61 40.57
C ARG A 348 -18.07 -17.10 39.47
N ARG A 349 -18.17 -18.42 39.48
CA ARG A 349 -19.21 -19.30 38.96
C ARG A 349 -20.61 -18.90 39.44
N ALA A 350 -21.58 -19.11 38.54
CA ALA A 350 -22.87 -19.79 38.72
C ALA A 350 -24.12 -19.06 39.27
N ALA A 351 -25.22 -19.42 38.58
CA ALA A 351 -26.66 -19.41 38.91
C ALA A 351 -27.39 -18.06 38.79
N ARG A 352 -28.25 -17.86 37.77
CA ARG A 352 -29.58 -18.46 37.46
C ARG A 352 -30.69 -17.81 38.30
N ALA A 353 -31.58 -17.08 37.63
CA ALA A 353 -33.05 -17.23 37.67
C ALA A 353 -33.83 -15.90 37.50
N GLN A 354 -34.67 -15.90 36.46
CA GLN A 354 -36.11 -15.55 36.48
C GLN A 354 -36.62 -14.09 36.34
N ARG A 355 -37.70 -14.03 35.53
CA ARG A 355 -38.77 -13.02 35.29
C ARG A 355 -38.41 -11.90 34.32
N ALA A 356 -39.23 -11.51 33.34
CA ALA A 356 -40.57 -11.89 32.84
C ALA A 356 -40.53 -11.58 31.31
N ASP A 357 -41.23 -12.27 30.40
CA ASP A 357 -42.68 -12.48 30.28
C ASP A 357 -43.06 -13.91 29.85
#